data_AF-A0A2C9SPD0-F1
#
_entry.id   AF-A0A2C9SPD0-F1
#
_cell.length_a   1.000
_cell.length_b   1.000
_cell.length_c   1.000
_cell.angle_alpha   90.00
_cell.angle_beta   90.00
_cell.angle_gamma   90.00
#
_symmetry.space_group_name_H-M   'P 1'
#
loop_
_entity.id
_entity.type
_entity.pdbx_description
1 polymer ?
#
loop_
_entity_poly.entity_id
_entity_poly.type
_entity_poly.pdbx_seq_one_letter_code
_entity_poly.pdbx_strand_id
1 'polypeptide(L)'
;MRASGYVGGVAVALGIGAALFVGHGVAAATPDTGSPTQKSATGSAKSVAGPARTAKPAARATGQSRRSVAGPATKPARPAAARRELFTALKTFTSSVTVNLPPMPVRSGASFTVSPDFMKGFATDYVAAGGDPGDGARFFFGDLAVKSLDALAQQNLPSQQVRLLLGNLTASGYFGGIWLRDNLHTAPTSTPAIAMPALGLPSPSAVGIGLFDAVSAGLVNAAAGAPDWVVSDIAHVSVPVLLALYGYNRGYLQVVLEHPPAGVPSMEDTLTCDGFLECNSTAFPLELATRYDSALARLDTPTTPGWAEMAMWTTVLEGATGAGRLVWEGLARAGFSPTSYTALVDLSSAYLMVSKAAVLASMTAYADGDATLGRSALRLQAGLWMWSGAYFAGLASGAAPGTMPTIAVT
;
A
#
# COMPACT_ATOMS: atom_id res chain seq x y z
N MET A 1 -2.91 37.56 -2.48
CA MET A 1 -3.15 36.66 -3.63
C MET A 1 -2.19 35.46 -3.53
N ARG A 2 -2.61 34.33 -2.93
CA ARG A 2 -1.80 33.09 -2.80
C ARG A 2 -2.64 31.80 -2.99
N ALA A 3 -3.89 31.91 -3.46
CA ALA A 3 -4.81 30.79 -3.61
C ALA A 3 -4.58 29.94 -4.88
N SER A 4 -3.84 30.45 -5.87
CA SER A 4 -3.66 29.79 -7.18
C SER A 4 -2.84 28.49 -7.10
N GLY A 5 -1.88 28.39 -6.17
CA GLY A 5 -1.03 27.20 -6.04
C GLY A 5 -1.73 25.96 -5.46
N TYR A 6 -2.72 26.15 -4.58
CA TYR A 6 -3.43 25.06 -3.91
C TYR A 6 -4.44 24.37 -4.85
N VAL A 7 -5.11 25.14 -5.70
CA VAL A 7 -6.12 24.63 -6.64
C VAL A 7 -5.47 23.81 -7.78
N GLY A 8 -4.28 24.21 -8.23
CA GLY A 8 -3.54 23.50 -9.28
C GLY A 8 -3.08 22.10 -8.86
N GLY A 9 -2.59 21.92 -7.63
CA GLY A 9 -2.14 20.61 -7.13
C GLY A 9 -3.28 19.61 -6.92
N VAL A 10 -4.43 20.07 -6.43
CA VAL A 10 -5.62 19.22 -6.19
C VAL A 10 -6.26 18.75 -7.49
N ALA A 11 -6.33 19.62 -8.51
CA ALA A 11 -6.86 19.24 -9.83
C ALA A 11 -5.99 18.19 -10.54
N VAL A 12 -4.66 18.25 -10.35
CA VAL A 12 -3.72 17.27 -10.91
C VAL A 12 -3.83 15.91 -10.19
N ALA A 13 -3.93 15.92 -8.85
CA ALA A 13 -4.09 14.70 -8.05
C ALA A 13 -5.35 13.89 -8.42
N LEU A 14 -6.47 14.59 -8.64
CA LEU A 14 -7.74 13.96 -9.04
C LEU A 14 -7.72 13.50 -10.50
N GLY A 15 -7.07 14.25 -11.40
CA GLY A 15 -6.96 13.90 -12.82
C GLY A 15 -6.12 12.65 -13.10
N ILE A 16 -5.02 12.45 -12.36
CA ILE A 16 -4.14 11.28 -12.55
C ILE A 16 -4.78 10.00 -11.98
N GLY A 17 -5.48 10.10 -10.85
CA GLY A 17 -6.27 9.01 -10.30
C GLY A 17 -7.29 8.48 -11.31
N ALA A 18 -8.06 9.36 -11.96
CA ALA A 18 -9.03 8.94 -12.98
C ALA A 18 -8.36 8.39 -14.26
N ALA A 19 -7.25 8.97 -14.71
CA ALA A 19 -6.58 8.55 -15.95
C ALA A 19 -5.91 7.17 -15.84
N LEU A 20 -5.38 6.78 -14.67
CA LEU A 20 -4.80 5.45 -14.48
C LEU A 20 -5.84 4.32 -14.49
N PHE A 21 -7.05 4.59 -13.99
CA PHE A 21 -8.15 3.61 -13.96
C PHE A 21 -8.93 3.54 -15.29
N VAL A 22 -8.94 4.60 -16.11
CA VAL A 22 -9.59 4.58 -17.43
C VAL A 22 -8.61 4.14 -18.54
N GLY A 23 -7.30 4.36 -18.39
CA GLY A 23 -6.29 4.12 -19.42
C GLY A 23 -5.77 2.68 -19.58
N HIS A 24 -6.10 1.76 -18.66
CA HIS A 24 -5.72 0.33 -18.78
C HIS A 24 -6.83 -0.56 -19.35
N GLY A 25 -7.89 0.05 -19.90
CA GLY A 25 -8.90 -0.65 -20.67
C GLY A 25 -8.38 -1.04 -22.06
N VAL A 26 -8.11 -2.34 -22.23
CA VAL A 26 -8.06 -3.07 -23.51
C VAL A 26 -6.79 -2.87 -24.36
N ALA A 27 -5.69 -3.51 -23.95
CA ALA A 27 -4.76 -4.13 -24.91
C ALA A 27 -5.02 -5.64 -24.92
N ALA A 28 -6.13 -6.06 -25.52
CA ALA A 28 -6.38 -7.46 -25.79
C ALA A 28 -5.40 -7.91 -26.89
N ALA A 29 -4.46 -8.78 -26.54
CA ALA A 29 -3.69 -9.53 -27.51
C ALA A 29 -4.66 -10.40 -28.34
N THR A 30 -4.91 -10.00 -29.57
CA THR A 30 -5.62 -10.83 -30.56
C THR A 30 -4.76 -12.04 -30.90
N PRO A 31 -5.27 -13.28 -30.72
CA PRO A 31 -4.61 -14.46 -31.27
C PRO A 31 -4.98 -14.56 -32.76
N ASP A 32 -4.02 -14.31 -33.64
CA ASP A 32 -4.14 -14.69 -35.05
C ASP A 32 -4.20 -16.22 -35.15
N THR A 33 -5.41 -16.74 -35.33
CA THR A 33 -5.62 -18.09 -35.86
C THR A 33 -6.56 -18.01 -37.06
N GLY A 34 -6.02 -18.40 -38.21
CA GLY A 34 -6.72 -18.43 -39.48
C GLY A 34 -7.99 -19.28 -39.40
N SER A 35 -9.09 -18.68 -39.84
CA SER A 35 -10.30 -19.35 -40.29
C SER A 35 -10.01 -20.17 -41.57
N PRO A 36 -10.81 -21.20 -41.93
CA PRO A 36 -12.20 -20.94 -42.30
C PRO A 36 -13.27 -22.00 -41.97
N THR A 37 -14.49 -21.46 -41.85
CA THR A 37 -15.79 -21.99 -42.31
C THR A 37 -16.42 -23.19 -41.59
N GLN A 38 -17.50 -22.92 -40.83
CA GLN A 38 -18.80 -23.53 -41.12
C GLN A 38 -19.99 -22.72 -40.55
N LYS A 39 -21.07 -22.74 -41.33
CA LYS A 39 -22.34 -22.00 -41.24
C LYS A 39 -23.33 -22.61 -40.23
N SER A 40 -24.35 -21.80 -39.90
CA SER A 40 -25.71 -22.16 -39.44
C SER A 40 -25.86 -22.51 -37.95
N ALA A 41 -26.94 -22.19 -37.22
CA ALA A 41 -28.18 -21.47 -37.49
C ALA A 41 -28.87 -21.11 -36.14
N THR A 42 -29.73 -20.09 -36.21
CA THR A 42 -30.94 -19.78 -35.42
C THR A 42 -31.37 -20.69 -34.24
N GLY A 43 -31.75 -20.07 -33.12
CA GLY A 43 -32.62 -20.68 -32.11
C GLY A 43 -32.92 -19.79 -30.90
N SER A 44 -34.01 -19.01 -30.96
CA SER A 44 -34.65 -18.41 -29.78
C SER A 44 -35.43 -19.48 -29.00
N ALA A 45 -35.38 -19.48 -27.66
CA ALA A 45 -36.54 -19.72 -26.79
C ALA A 45 -36.24 -19.64 -25.27
N LYS A 46 -36.99 -18.76 -24.61
CA LYS A 46 -37.83 -18.97 -23.40
C LYS A 46 -37.21 -19.38 -22.05
N SER A 47 -37.28 -18.41 -21.13
CA SER A 47 -37.96 -18.48 -19.81
C SER A 47 -38.62 -19.81 -19.41
N VAL A 48 -38.22 -20.34 -18.24
CA VAL A 48 -39.11 -21.05 -17.30
C VAL A 48 -38.68 -20.73 -15.87
N ALA A 49 -39.65 -20.31 -15.06
CA ALA A 49 -39.55 -20.06 -13.63
C ALA A 49 -39.95 -21.30 -12.81
N GLY A 50 -39.24 -21.52 -11.71
CA GLY A 50 -39.67 -22.17 -10.45
C GLY A 50 -39.70 -23.70 -10.39
N PRO A 51 -39.85 -24.31 -9.17
CA PRO A 51 -40.10 -23.67 -7.87
C PRO A 51 -39.25 -24.17 -6.68
N ALA A 52 -39.52 -23.51 -5.56
CA ALA A 52 -39.00 -23.65 -4.20
C ALA A 52 -39.07 -25.07 -3.58
N ARG A 53 -38.14 -25.33 -2.65
CA ARG A 53 -38.40 -26.17 -1.47
C ARG A 53 -37.90 -25.51 -0.19
N THR A 54 -38.88 -25.37 0.68
CA THR A 54 -38.89 -25.07 2.12
C THR A 54 -38.10 -26.07 2.97
N ALA A 55 -37.35 -25.58 3.95
CA ALA A 55 -37.12 -26.28 5.22
C ALA A 55 -36.99 -25.26 6.38
N LYS A 56 -37.57 -25.65 7.51
CA LYS A 56 -38.02 -24.85 8.66
C LYS A 56 -36.91 -24.22 9.54
N PRO A 57 -37.27 -23.19 10.33
CA PRO A 57 -36.42 -22.57 11.35
C PRO A 57 -36.45 -23.34 12.68
N ALA A 58 -35.30 -23.43 13.36
CA ALA A 58 -35.22 -23.85 14.76
C ALA A 58 -35.12 -22.62 15.67
N ALA A 59 -36.05 -22.53 16.61
CA ALA A 59 -36.20 -21.45 17.57
C ALA A 59 -35.36 -21.69 18.84
N ARG A 60 -34.70 -20.62 19.29
CA ARG A 60 -34.68 -20.05 20.66
C ARG A 60 -34.39 -20.97 21.86
N ALA A 61 -33.31 -20.65 22.58
CA ALA A 61 -33.26 -20.81 24.04
C ALA A 61 -32.55 -19.60 24.68
N THR A 62 -33.37 -18.71 25.23
CA THR A 62 -33.03 -17.68 26.22
C THR A 62 -32.67 -18.34 27.55
N GLY A 63 -31.52 -17.99 28.12
CA GLY A 63 -31.13 -18.35 29.48
C GLY A 63 -30.55 -17.14 30.21
N GLN A 64 -31.41 -16.39 30.91
CA GLN A 64 -31.01 -15.44 31.94
C GLN A 64 -30.48 -16.21 33.16
N SER A 65 -29.35 -15.79 33.70
CA SER A 65 -29.12 -15.90 35.15
C SER A 65 -28.27 -14.74 35.64
N ARG A 66 -28.92 -13.86 36.40
CA ARG A 66 -28.32 -12.86 37.28
C ARG A 66 -27.75 -13.58 38.50
N ARG A 67 -26.52 -13.25 38.89
CA ARG A 67 -26.21 -13.12 40.32
C ARG A 67 -25.08 -12.13 40.56
N SER A 68 -25.47 -11.01 41.15
CA SER A 68 -24.61 -10.01 41.78
C SER A 68 -24.08 -10.56 43.11
N VAL A 69 -22.80 -10.35 43.39
CA VAL A 69 -22.28 -10.23 44.76
C VAL A 69 -21.28 -9.08 44.76
N ALA A 70 -21.47 -8.15 45.69
CA ALA A 70 -20.71 -6.92 45.85
C ALA A 70 -19.73 -7.03 47.03
N GLY A 71 -18.53 -6.46 46.82
CA GLY A 71 -17.71 -5.74 47.80
C GLY A 71 -16.64 -6.53 48.58
N PRO A 72 -15.62 -5.87 49.17
CA PRO A 72 -15.20 -4.47 49.05
C PRO A 72 -13.68 -4.27 48.77
N ALA A 73 -13.32 -2.99 48.68
CA ALA A 73 -12.03 -2.39 48.37
C ALA A 73 -10.80 -2.86 49.18
N THR A 74 -9.62 -2.79 48.55
CA THR A 74 -8.38 -2.29 49.16
C THR A 74 -7.35 -1.94 48.09
N LYS A 75 -6.98 -0.64 48.03
CA LYS A 75 -5.73 -0.17 47.42
C LYS A 75 -4.56 -0.59 48.34
N PRO A 76 -3.38 -0.84 47.78
CA PRO A 76 -2.24 -0.10 48.30
C PRO A 76 -1.36 0.52 47.22
N ALA A 77 -0.62 1.51 47.70
CA ALA A 77 0.28 2.43 47.02
C ALA A 77 1.37 1.80 46.15
N ARG A 78 1.71 2.56 45.10
CA ARG A 78 3.01 2.66 44.43
C ARG A 78 4.19 2.53 45.41
N PRO A 79 5.29 1.88 44.98
CA PRO A 79 6.62 2.41 45.24
C PRO A 79 7.33 2.73 43.92
N ALA A 80 7.80 3.97 43.82
CA ALA A 80 8.86 4.34 42.91
C ALA A 80 10.18 3.78 43.44
N ALA A 81 10.74 2.75 42.79
CA ALA A 81 12.18 2.42 42.72
C ALA A 81 12.36 0.96 42.28
N ALA A 82 12.52 0.73 40.98
CA ALA A 82 13.29 -0.38 40.43
C ALA A 82 13.85 0.04 39.07
N ARG A 83 14.56 1.17 39.10
CA ARG A 83 15.41 1.68 38.02
C ARG A 83 16.79 1.07 38.24
N ARG A 84 17.00 -0.19 37.83
CA ARG A 84 18.30 -0.82 37.53
C ARG A 84 18.09 -2.29 37.22
N GLU A 85 18.89 -2.78 36.27
CA GLU A 85 19.00 -4.19 35.86
C GLU A 85 18.03 -4.68 34.78
N LEU A 86 18.11 -4.05 33.61
CA LEU A 86 18.15 -4.77 32.34
C LEU A 86 19.36 -4.27 31.54
N PHE A 87 20.57 -4.53 32.07
CA PHE A 87 21.77 -4.56 31.25
C PHE A 87 21.82 -5.93 30.56
N THR A 88 20.91 -6.13 29.60
CA THR A 88 21.11 -7.15 28.58
C THR A 88 22.27 -6.67 27.74
N ALA A 89 23.33 -7.48 27.70
CA ALA A 89 24.58 -7.19 27.03
C ALA A 89 24.35 -6.54 25.65
N LEU A 90 24.68 -5.25 25.53
CA LEU A 90 25.02 -4.65 24.26
C LEU A 90 26.26 -5.42 23.76
N LYS A 91 26.03 -6.42 22.91
CA LYS A 91 26.98 -6.65 21.83
C LYS A 91 26.96 -5.38 21.00
N THR A 92 27.87 -4.47 21.29
CA THR A 92 28.25 -3.40 20.36
C THR A 92 28.85 -4.13 19.17
N PHE A 93 28.01 -4.57 18.24
CA PHE A 93 28.47 -4.88 16.91
C PHE A 93 28.95 -3.54 16.33
N THR A 94 30.25 -3.35 16.29
CA THR A 94 30.89 -2.29 15.50
C THR A 94 30.81 -2.62 14.02
N SER A 95 29.69 -3.19 13.57
CA SER A 95 29.43 -3.46 12.18
C SER A 95 28.93 -2.16 11.55
N SER A 96 29.69 -1.62 10.60
CA SER A 96 29.27 -0.45 9.86
C SER A 96 28.29 -0.88 8.77
N VAL A 97 27.03 -0.45 8.91
CA VAL A 97 26.00 -0.65 7.88
C VAL A 97 26.11 0.46 6.84
N THR A 98 26.06 0.08 5.56
CA THR A 98 26.07 1.00 4.41
C THR A 98 24.94 0.65 3.45
N VAL A 99 24.27 1.67 2.91
CA VAL A 99 23.23 1.53 1.88
C VAL A 99 23.81 1.98 0.55
N ASN A 100 23.83 1.09 -0.44
CA ASN A 100 24.24 1.40 -1.80
C ASN A 100 23.02 1.45 -2.71
N LEU A 101 22.78 2.61 -3.32
CA LEU A 101 21.71 2.79 -4.31
C LEU A 101 22.30 2.87 -5.72
N PRO A 102 21.82 2.05 -6.66
CA PRO A 102 22.09 2.25 -8.07
C PRO A 102 21.67 3.64 -8.57
N PRO A 103 22.08 4.02 -9.80
CA PRO A 103 21.59 5.23 -10.43
C PRO A 103 20.05 5.25 -10.48
N MET A 104 19.47 6.40 -10.15
CA MET A 104 18.04 6.65 -10.27
C MET A 104 17.82 7.78 -11.29
N PRO A 105 16.72 7.75 -12.04
CA PRO A 105 16.41 8.78 -13.03
C PRO A 105 16.20 10.16 -12.38
N VAL A 106 15.71 10.19 -11.14
CA VAL A 106 15.51 11.40 -10.34
C VAL A 106 15.84 11.09 -8.88
N ARG A 107 16.66 11.93 -8.23
CA ARG A 107 17.03 11.79 -6.81
C ARG A 107 16.43 12.87 -5.91
N SER A 108 15.83 13.90 -6.48
CA SER A 108 15.20 14.99 -5.74
C SER A 108 14.11 15.63 -6.57
N GLY A 109 13.03 16.05 -5.92
CA GLY A 109 11.87 16.70 -6.53
C GLY A 109 11.37 17.88 -5.68
N ALA A 110 10.13 18.29 -5.91
CA ALA A 110 9.45 19.28 -5.09
C ALA A 110 9.19 18.76 -3.67
N SER A 111 8.76 17.51 -3.53
CA SER A 111 8.36 16.91 -2.26
C SER A 111 9.40 15.98 -1.63
N PHE A 112 10.34 15.43 -2.41
CA PHE A 112 11.24 14.38 -1.92
C PHE A 112 12.73 14.64 -2.16
N THR A 113 13.57 13.97 -1.37
CA THR A 113 15.02 13.83 -1.62
C THR A 113 15.48 12.44 -1.19
N VAL A 114 16.05 11.68 -2.13
CA VAL A 114 16.64 10.37 -1.89
C VAL A 114 18.01 10.53 -1.23
N SER A 115 18.20 9.94 -0.06
CA SER A 115 19.46 9.99 0.70
C SER A 115 19.82 8.61 1.26
N PRO A 116 20.87 7.95 0.73
CA PRO A 116 21.39 6.71 1.31
C PRO A 116 21.81 6.87 2.78
N ASP A 117 22.34 8.03 3.16
CA ASP A 117 22.70 8.34 4.55
C ASP A 117 21.49 8.36 5.48
N PHE A 118 20.34 8.85 5.00
CA PHE A 118 19.10 8.79 5.76
C PHE A 118 18.57 7.36 5.86
N MET A 119 18.66 6.57 4.78
CA MET A 119 18.27 5.15 4.77
C MET A 119 19.14 4.29 5.69
N LYS A 120 20.39 4.69 5.93
CA LYS A 120 21.33 3.96 6.80
C LYS A 120 20.77 3.71 8.20
N GLY A 121 20.02 4.66 8.77
CA GLY A 121 19.37 4.47 10.08
C GLY A 121 18.40 3.29 10.06
N PHE A 122 17.50 3.27 9.07
CA PHE A 122 16.55 2.17 8.87
C PHE A 122 17.24 0.83 8.63
N ALA A 123 18.30 0.81 7.82
CA ALA A 123 19.08 -0.40 7.54
C ALA A 123 19.81 -0.91 8.79
N THR A 124 20.35 -0.01 9.60
CA THR A 124 21.00 -0.35 10.87
C THR A 124 20.01 -1.00 11.82
N ASP A 125 18.82 -0.41 11.98
CA ASP A 125 17.77 -0.96 12.84
C ASP A 125 17.26 -2.31 12.34
N TYR A 126 17.13 -2.48 11.02
CA TYR A 126 16.74 -3.75 10.40
C TYR A 126 17.76 -4.86 10.68
N VAL A 127 19.05 -4.61 10.46
CA VAL A 127 20.12 -5.58 10.74
C VAL A 127 20.22 -5.86 12.25
N ALA A 128 20.10 -4.84 13.09
CA ALA A 128 20.14 -5.00 14.55
C ALA A 128 18.96 -5.83 15.09
N ALA A 129 17.81 -5.79 14.43
CA ALA A 129 16.64 -6.62 14.73
C ALA A 129 16.77 -8.08 14.21
N GLY A 130 17.90 -8.44 13.59
CA GLY A 130 18.14 -9.78 13.03
C GLY A 130 17.74 -9.94 11.56
N GLY A 131 17.42 -8.84 10.87
CA GLY A 131 17.15 -8.86 9.43
C GLY A 131 18.39 -9.25 8.61
N ASP A 132 18.18 -10.03 7.55
CA ASP A 132 19.26 -10.45 6.64
C ASP A 132 19.63 -9.29 5.68
N PRO A 133 20.86 -8.74 5.74
CA PRO A 133 21.31 -7.70 4.81
C PRO A 133 21.40 -8.17 3.35
N GLY A 134 21.46 -9.49 3.11
CA GLY A 134 21.39 -10.09 1.78
C GLY A 134 19.99 -10.07 1.16
N ASP A 135 18.94 -9.92 1.97
CA ASP A 135 17.56 -9.82 1.49
C ASP A 135 17.16 -8.36 1.24
N GLY A 136 17.66 -7.83 0.12
CA GLY A 136 17.35 -6.47 -0.31
C GLY A 136 15.85 -6.24 -0.56
N ALA A 137 15.12 -7.26 -1.04
CA ALA A 137 13.69 -7.11 -1.33
C ALA A 137 12.90 -6.89 -0.03
N ARG A 138 13.17 -7.71 0.99
CA ARG A 138 12.54 -7.57 2.31
C ARG A 138 12.80 -6.19 2.92
N PHE A 139 14.05 -5.73 2.89
CA PHE A 139 14.40 -4.43 3.45
C PHE A 139 13.85 -3.26 2.63
N PHE A 140 14.23 -3.13 1.36
CA PHE A 140 13.96 -1.91 0.57
C PHE A 140 12.50 -1.77 0.19
N PHE A 141 11.78 -2.87 -0.06
CA PHE A 141 10.40 -2.83 -0.54
C PHE A 141 9.40 -3.06 0.61
N GLY A 142 9.81 -3.74 1.68
CA GLY A 142 9.02 -3.93 2.90
C GLY A 142 9.38 -2.93 3.99
N ASP A 143 10.39 -3.24 4.80
CA ASP A 143 10.74 -2.51 6.02
C ASP A 143 10.95 -1.00 5.81
N LEU A 144 11.71 -0.61 4.78
CA LEU A 144 12.01 0.80 4.49
C LEU A 144 10.74 1.57 4.13
N ALA A 145 9.90 1.01 3.26
CA ALA A 145 8.66 1.65 2.82
C ALA A 145 7.71 1.83 4.00
N VAL A 146 7.48 0.74 4.71
CA VAL A 146 6.50 0.69 5.78
C VAL A 146 6.91 1.57 6.97
N LYS A 147 8.16 1.49 7.42
CA LYS A 147 8.64 2.37 8.51
C LYS A 147 8.65 3.83 8.08
N SER A 148 8.85 4.12 6.79
CA SER A 148 8.76 5.49 6.29
C SER A 148 7.32 6.00 6.30
N LEU A 149 6.33 5.17 5.95
CA LEU A 149 4.91 5.50 6.04
C LEU A 149 4.44 5.64 7.49
N ASP A 150 4.86 4.76 8.38
CA ASP A 150 4.56 4.89 9.81
C ASP A 150 5.12 6.20 10.39
N ALA A 151 6.36 6.54 10.03
CA ALA A 151 6.95 7.82 10.41
C ALA A 151 6.15 9.01 9.87
N LEU A 152 5.65 8.96 8.62
CA LEU A 152 4.84 10.03 8.01
C LEU A 152 3.50 10.29 8.72
N ALA A 153 2.95 9.28 9.40
CA ALA A 153 1.72 9.40 10.19
C ALA A 153 1.92 10.19 11.50
N GLN A 154 3.16 10.32 11.99
CA GLN A 154 3.47 11.04 13.21
C GLN A 154 3.11 12.53 13.09
N GLN A 155 2.73 13.17 14.20
CA GLN A 155 2.41 14.59 14.22
C GLN A 155 3.68 15.44 14.23
N ASN A 156 3.59 16.69 13.74
CA ASN A 156 4.64 17.71 13.85
C ASN A 156 6.01 17.34 13.25
N LEU A 157 6.02 16.54 12.17
CA LEU A 157 7.25 16.21 11.46
C LEU A 157 7.87 17.45 10.80
N PRO A 158 9.18 17.69 10.98
CA PRO A 158 9.89 18.72 10.23
C PRO A 158 9.80 18.46 8.72
N SER A 159 9.63 19.52 7.92
CA SER A 159 9.49 19.40 6.47
C SER A 159 10.67 18.67 5.80
N GLN A 160 11.88 18.86 6.33
CA GLN A 160 13.07 18.15 5.83
C GLN A 160 12.98 16.64 6.09
N GLN A 161 12.43 16.23 7.24
CA GLN A 161 12.23 14.82 7.54
C GLN A 161 11.15 14.21 6.65
N VAL A 162 10.02 14.91 6.43
CA VAL A 162 8.99 14.49 5.46
C VAL A 162 9.61 14.28 4.08
N ARG A 163 10.44 15.22 3.63
CA ARG A 163 11.11 15.15 2.32
C ARG A 163 12.04 13.94 2.18
N LEU A 164 12.75 13.57 3.25
CA LEU A 164 13.62 12.40 3.27
C LEU A 164 12.83 11.09 3.33
N LEU A 165 11.73 11.05 4.09
CA LEU A 165 10.81 9.90 4.15
C LEU A 165 10.12 9.64 2.80
N LEU A 166 9.68 10.70 2.10
CA LEU A 166 9.20 10.57 0.73
C LEU A 166 10.32 10.10 -0.21
N GLY A 167 11.57 10.49 0.04
CA GLY A 167 12.73 9.98 -0.72
C GLY A 167 12.94 8.47 -0.54
N ASN A 168 12.75 7.95 0.68
CA ASN A 168 12.76 6.51 0.92
C ASN A 168 11.68 5.80 0.10
N LEU A 169 10.47 6.37 0.04
CA LEU A 169 9.35 5.80 -0.72
C LEU A 169 9.58 5.88 -2.23
N THR A 170 10.19 6.95 -2.73
CA THR A 170 10.60 7.04 -4.15
C THR A 170 11.61 5.95 -4.51
N ALA A 171 12.64 5.74 -3.68
CA ALA A 171 13.64 4.70 -3.93
C ALA A 171 13.04 3.29 -3.83
N SER A 172 12.29 3.04 -2.75
CA SER A 172 11.59 1.77 -2.52
C SER A 172 10.68 1.41 -3.69
N GLY A 173 9.82 2.34 -4.12
CA GLY A 173 8.90 2.13 -5.22
C GLY A 173 9.66 1.85 -6.52
N TYR A 174 10.57 2.73 -6.90
CA TYR A 174 11.32 2.61 -8.16
C TYR A 174 12.04 1.27 -8.30
N PHE A 175 12.79 0.86 -7.28
CA PHE A 175 13.50 -0.41 -7.32
C PHE A 175 12.56 -1.61 -7.16
N GLY A 176 11.45 -1.48 -6.42
CA GLY A 176 10.42 -2.52 -6.32
C GLY A 176 9.72 -2.78 -7.66
N GLY A 177 9.52 -1.73 -8.47
CA GLY A 177 8.99 -1.86 -9.83
C GLY A 177 9.96 -2.55 -10.78
N ILE A 178 11.25 -2.21 -10.72
CA ILE A 178 12.31 -2.91 -11.47
C ILE A 178 12.34 -4.39 -11.06
N TRP A 179 12.26 -4.65 -9.75
CA TRP A 179 12.29 -6.02 -9.22
C TRP A 179 11.11 -6.83 -9.75
N LEU A 180 9.89 -6.30 -9.70
CA LEU A 180 8.73 -7.04 -10.22
C LEU A 180 8.84 -7.26 -11.73
N ARG A 181 9.21 -6.23 -12.50
CA ARG A 181 9.42 -6.33 -13.94
C ARG A 181 10.38 -7.49 -14.27
N ASP A 182 11.50 -7.57 -13.57
CA ASP A 182 12.50 -8.61 -13.79
C ASP A 182 11.98 -10.01 -13.41
N ASN A 183 11.10 -10.11 -12.40
CA ASN A 183 10.49 -11.37 -11.98
C ASN A 183 9.32 -11.81 -12.87
N LEU A 184 8.65 -10.87 -13.55
CA LEU A 184 7.57 -11.17 -14.51
C LEU A 184 8.11 -11.62 -15.87
N HIS A 185 9.30 -11.17 -16.27
CA HIS A 185 9.94 -11.57 -17.52
C HIS A 185 10.89 -12.76 -17.31
N THR A 186 10.36 -13.98 -17.32
CA THR A 186 11.15 -15.23 -17.22
C THR A 186 11.89 -15.61 -18.50
N ALA A 187 11.70 -14.87 -19.60
CA ALA A 187 12.55 -14.96 -20.78
C ALA A 187 13.56 -13.81 -20.75
N PRO A 188 14.89 -14.09 -20.85
CA PRO A 188 15.85 -13.02 -21.03
C PRO A 188 15.56 -12.39 -22.38
N THR A 189 14.90 -11.23 -22.40
CA THR A 189 15.05 -10.32 -23.53
C THR A 189 16.48 -9.82 -23.46
N SER A 190 17.38 -10.59 -24.07
CA SER A 190 18.70 -10.17 -24.50
C SER A 190 18.56 -9.15 -25.64
N THR A 191 17.73 -8.14 -25.45
CA THR A 191 17.79 -6.91 -26.21
C THR A 191 18.78 -6.06 -25.43
N PRO A 192 20.00 -5.84 -25.95
CA PRO A 192 20.88 -4.85 -25.37
C PRO A 192 20.07 -3.58 -25.20
N ALA A 193 20.07 -2.99 -24.00
CA ALA A 193 19.54 -1.65 -23.84
C ALA A 193 20.28 -0.77 -24.86
N ILE A 194 19.59 -0.39 -25.94
CA ILE A 194 20.15 0.52 -26.91
C ILE A 194 20.33 1.81 -26.13
N ALA A 195 21.58 2.13 -25.81
CA ALA A 195 21.95 3.43 -25.28
C ALA A 195 21.64 4.44 -26.39
N MET A 196 20.40 4.90 -26.44
CA MET A 196 20.06 6.04 -27.27
C MET A 196 20.89 7.21 -26.76
N PRO A 197 21.50 8.02 -27.66
CA PRO A 197 22.08 9.28 -27.26
C PRO A 197 21.03 10.03 -26.45
N ALA A 198 21.36 10.40 -25.21
CA ALA A 198 20.46 11.17 -24.38
C ALA A 198 20.16 12.48 -25.11
N LEU A 199 18.98 12.58 -25.72
CA LEU A 199 18.51 13.79 -26.39
C LEU A 199 18.19 14.90 -25.36
N GLY A 200 18.89 15.01 -24.24
CA GLY A 200 18.60 15.97 -23.16
C GLY A 200 17.18 15.91 -22.59
N LEU A 201 16.34 14.96 -23.03
CA LEU A 201 14.95 14.80 -22.63
C LEU A 201 14.88 13.90 -21.40
N PRO A 202 13.98 14.19 -20.44
CA PRO A 202 13.79 13.34 -19.27
C PRO A 202 13.31 11.95 -19.69
N SER A 203 13.82 10.90 -19.04
CA SER A 203 13.36 9.53 -19.28
C SER A 203 11.88 9.38 -18.91
N PRO A 204 11.13 8.42 -19.48
CA PRO A 204 9.74 8.16 -19.10
C PRO A 204 9.57 7.94 -17.59
N SER A 205 10.51 7.22 -16.96
CA SER A 205 10.54 7.05 -15.50
C SER A 205 10.73 8.37 -14.75
N ALA A 206 11.57 9.29 -15.26
CA ALA A 206 11.74 10.61 -14.66
C ALA A 206 10.46 11.45 -14.75
N VAL A 207 9.77 11.41 -15.91
CA VAL A 207 8.47 12.06 -16.10
C VAL A 207 7.42 11.48 -15.15
N GLY A 208 7.35 10.15 -15.04
CA GLY A 208 6.43 9.46 -14.13
C GLY A 208 6.67 9.85 -12.67
N ILE A 209 7.91 9.79 -12.19
CA ILE A 209 8.25 10.21 -10.82
C ILE A 209 7.90 11.69 -10.60
N GLY A 210 8.20 12.57 -11.55
CA GLY A 210 7.88 14.00 -11.47
C GLY A 210 6.38 14.29 -11.35
N LEU A 211 5.55 13.51 -12.03
CA LEU A 211 4.09 13.63 -11.98
C LEU A 211 3.55 13.34 -10.56
N PHE A 212 3.98 12.23 -9.96
CA PHE A 212 3.57 11.86 -8.60
C PHE A 212 4.23 12.69 -7.52
N ASP A 213 5.43 13.22 -7.77
CA ASP A 213 6.07 14.22 -6.93
C ASP A 213 5.24 15.51 -6.86
N ALA A 214 4.65 15.96 -7.97
CA ALA A 214 3.78 17.14 -7.97
C ALA A 214 2.52 16.94 -7.10
N VAL A 215 1.89 15.75 -7.20
CA VAL A 215 0.75 15.37 -6.34
C VAL A 215 1.17 15.33 -4.87
N SER A 216 2.26 14.65 -4.57
CA SER A 216 2.80 14.49 -3.21
C SER A 216 3.20 15.84 -2.61
N ALA A 217 3.78 16.74 -3.40
CA ALA A 217 4.09 18.11 -2.99
C ALA A 217 2.83 18.89 -2.63
N GLY A 218 1.77 18.77 -3.44
CA GLY A 218 0.47 19.38 -3.15
C GLY A 218 -0.10 18.93 -1.80
N LEU A 219 -0.09 17.62 -1.56
CA LEU A 219 -0.57 17.01 -0.32
C LEU A 219 0.26 17.41 0.91
N VAL A 220 1.59 17.38 0.81
CA VAL A 220 2.49 17.82 1.91
C VAL A 220 2.31 19.31 2.20
N ASN A 221 2.19 20.15 1.17
CA ASN A 221 1.95 21.58 1.36
C ASN A 221 0.60 21.84 2.01
N ALA A 222 -0.45 21.10 1.62
CA ALA A 222 -1.76 21.19 2.26
C ALA A 222 -1.69 20.75 3.73
N ALA A 223 -1.01 19.64 4.01
CA ALA A 223 -0.79 19.17 5.38
C ALA A 223 -0.03 20.18 6.25
N ALA A 224 0.90 20.94 5.67
CA ALA A 224 1.74 21.88 6.39
C ALA A 224 1.07 23.23 6.67
N GLY A 225 0.17 23.71 5.79
CA GLY A 225 -0.29 25.09 5.87
C GLY A 225 -1.68 25.40 5.34
N ALA A 226 -2.45 24.41 4.87
CA ALA A 226 -3.82 24.68 4.45
C ALA A 226 -4.76 24.92 5.66
N PRO A 227 -5.85 25.69 5.46
CA PRO A 227 -6.93 25.78 6.44
C PRO A 227 -7.55 24.40 6.75
N ASP A 228 -8.06 24.22 7.97
CA ASP A 228 -8.60 22.94 8.45
C ASP A 228 -9.68 22.34 7.52
N TRP A 229 -10.57 23.19 7.00
CA TRP A 229 -11.61 22.75 6.06
C TRP A 229 -11.04 22.19 4.75
N VAL A 230 -9.95 22.78 4.23
CA VAL A 230 -9.27 22.29 3.02
C VAL A 230 -8.62 20.93 3.29
N VAL A 231 -8.00 20.76 4.46
CA VAL A 231 -7.40 19.49 4.86
C VAL A 231 -8.46 18.39 4.90
N SER A 232 -9.62 18.70 5.51
CA SER A 232 -10.76 17.77 5.60
C SER A 232 -11.33 17.42 4.22
N ASP A 233 -11.52 18.41 3.34
CA ASP A 233 -12.05 18.19 1.99
C ASP A 233 -11.10 17.33 1.13
N ILE A 234 -9.79 17.55 1.22
CA ILE A 234 -8.81 16.73 0.49
C ILE A 234 -8.78 15.31 1.06
N ALA A 235 -8.83 15.16 2.39
CA ALA A 235 -8.94 13.85 3.01
C ALA A 235 -10.20 13.11 2.56
N HIS A 236 -11.33 13.80 2.41
CA HIS A 236 -12.58 13.22 1.93
C HIS A 236 -12.50 12.78 0.47
N VAL A 237 -12.15 13.68 -0.45
CA VAL A 237 -12.22 13.43 -1.90
C VAL A 237 -11.26 12.32 -2.36
N SER A 238 -10.23 12.04 -1.56
CA SER A 238 -9.26 10.97 -1.80
C SER A 238 -9.75 9.58 -1.37
N VAL A 239 -10.74 9.48 -0.48
CA VAL A 239 -11.23 8.19 0.07
C VAL A 239 -11.60 7.19 -1.02
N PRO A 240 -12.42 7.52 -2.04
CA PRO A 240 -12.82 6.55 -3.07
C PRO A 240 -11.63 6.00 -3.87
N VAL A 241 -10.62 6.85 -4.14
CA VAL A 241 -9.42 6.44 -4.87
C VAL A 241 -8.56 5.51 -4.02
N LEU A 242 -8.38 5.83 -2.74
CA LEU A 242 -7.63 4.99 -1.80
C LEU A 242 -8.33 3.63 -1.57
N LEU A 243 -9.66 3.63 -1.48
CA LEU A 243 -10.46 2.40 -1.41
C LEU A 243 -10.29 1.56 -2.68
N ALA A 244 -10.31 2.18 -3.87
CA ALA A 244 -10.09 1.46 -5.12
C ALA A 244 -8.68 0.83 -5.17
N LEU A 245 -7.65 1.56 -4.73
CA LEU A 245 -6.28 1.02 -4.64
C LEU A 245 -6.16 -0.14 -3.65
N TYR A 246 -6.75 0.00 -2.46
CA TYR A 246 -6.77 -1.07 -1.46
C TYR A 246 -7.50 -2.31 -2.00
N GLY A 247 -8.72 -2.13 -2.54
CA GLY A 247 -9.54 -3.21 -3.09
C GLY A 247 -8.82 -3.94 -4.21
N TYR A 248 -8.25 -3.22 -5.18
CA TYR A 248 -7.47 -3.81 -6.25
C TYR A 248 -6.33 -4.69 -5.73
N ASN A 249 -5.53 -4.18 -4.78
CA ASN A 249 -4.42 -4.94 -4.20
C ASN A 249 -4.90 -6.14 -3.38
N ARG A 250 -6.06 -6.04 -2.73
CA ARG A 250 -6.67 -7.16 -2.01
C ARG A 250 -7.05 -8.28 -2.96
N GLY A 251 -7.73 -7.95 -4.06
CA GLY A 251 -8.12 -8.93 -5.07
C GLY A 251 -6.93 -9.60 -5.73
N TYR A 252 -5.91 -8.81 -6.07
CA TYR A 252 -4.62 -9.30 -6.52
C TYR A 252 -3.99 -10.31 -5.53
N LEU A 253 -3.87 -9.94 -4.25
CA LEU A 253 -3.23 -10.79 -3.24
C LEU A 253 -3.99 -12.10 -3.02
N GLN A 254 -5.33 -12.06 -3.03
CA GLN A 254 -6.15 -13.28 -2.97
C GLN A 254 -5.82 -14.23 -4.11
N VAL A 255 -5.70 -13.74 -5.35
CA VAL A 255 -5.37 -14.58 -6.51
C VAL A 255 -3.97 -15.19 -6.40
N VAL A 256 -2.98 -14.42 -5.92
CA VAL A 256 -1.62 -14.95 -5.70
C VAL A 256 -1.65 -16.06 -4.66
N LEU A 257 -2.33 -15.85 -3.52
CA LEU A 257 -2.43 -16.82 -2.44
C LEU A 257 -3.12 -18.12 -2.87
N GLU A 258 -4.14 -18.03 -3.73
CA GLU A 258 -4.86 -19.18 -4.30
C GLU A 258 -4.01 -20.00 -5.29
N HIS A 259 -2.90 -19.46 -5.80
CA HIS A 259 -2.06 -20.09 -6.82
C HIS A 259 -0.57 -20.16 -6.40
N PRO A 260 -0.23 -20.86 -5.29
CA PRO A 260 1.16 -21.03 -4.91
C PRO A 260 1.92 -21.85 -5.98
N PRO A 261 3.22 -21.57 -6.22
CA PRO A 261 4.04 -22.38 -7.11
C PRO A 261 4.10 -23.84 -6.64
N ALA A 262 4.31 -24.78 -7.58
CA ALA A 262 4.36 -26.20 -7.25
C ALA A 262 5.44 -26.50 -6.20
N GLY A 263 5.06 -27.19 -5.13
CA GLY A 263 5.95 -27.54 -4.02
C GLY A 263 6.18 -26.42 -2.99
N VAL A 264 5.57 -25.24 -3.17
CA VAL A 264 5.61 -24.14 -2.21
C VAL A 264 4.34 -24.19 -1.35
N PRO A 265 4.46 -24.19 -0.01
CA PRO A 265 3.29 -24.07 0.86
C PRO A 265 2.53 -22.77 0.59
N SER A 266 1.21 -22.82 0.71
CA SER A 266 0.39 -21.61 0.68
C SER A 266 0.77 -20.69 1.84
N MET A 267 0.82 -19.39 1.57
CA MET A 267 1.00 -18.35 2.58
C MET A 267 -0.34 -17.76 3.06
N GLU A 268 -1.48 -18.41 2.79
CA GLU A 268 -2.81 -17.94 3.22
C GLU A 268 -2.86 -17.65 4.72
N ASP A 269 -2.24 -18.49 5.56
CA ASP A 269 -2.23 -18.32 7.02
C ASP A 269 -1.43 -17.09 7.50
N THR A 270 -0.70 -16.41 6.61
CA THR A 270 0.05 -15.18 6.94
C THR A 270 -0.82 -13.91 6.86
N LEU A 271 -2.05 -14.03 6.34
CA LEU A 271 -2.98 -12.92 6.14
C LEU A 271 -4.38 -13.30 6.63
N THR A 272 -4.95 -12.48 7.49
CA THR A 272 -6.36 -12.61 7.92
C THR A 272 -7.13 -11.40 7.41
N CYS A 273 -8.24 -11.61 6.70
CA CYS A 273 -9.05 -10.54 6.09
C CYS A 273 -10.54 -10.75 6.42
N ASP A 274 -10.95 -10.38 7.63
CA ASP A 274 -12.30 -10.67 8.17
C ASP A 274 -13.36 -9.61 7.86
N GLY A 275 -13.01 -8.57 7.09
CA GLY A 275 -13.89 -7.46 6.77
C GLY A 275 -13.41 -6.62 5.58
N PHE A 276 -14.11 -5.52 5.27
CA PHE A 276 -13.87 -4.70 4.08
C PHE A 276 -12.49 -4.02 4.07
N LEU A 277 -12.00 -3.60 5.24
CA LEU A 277 -10.66 -3.03 5.46
C LEU A 277 -9.90 -3.76 6.57
N GLU A 278 -10.41 -4.89 7.05
CA GLU A 278 -9.87 -5.65 8.19
C GLU A 278 -8.92 -6.75 7.71
N CYS A 279 -7.96 -6.38 6.86
CA CYS A 279 -6.83 -7.25 6.60
C CYS A 279 -5.71 -6.96 7.61
N ASN A 280 -5.10 -8.01 8.14
CA ASN A 280 -3.92 -8.00 8.99
C ASN A 280 -2.93 -9.06 8.52
N SER A 281 -1.64 -8.74 8.58
CA SER A 281 -0.57 -9.67 8.22
C SER A 281 0.35 -9.93 9.39
N THR A 282 0.73 -11.19 9.58
CA THR A 282 1.75 -11.58 10.57
C THR A 282 3.17 -11.40 10.04
N ALA A 283 3.34 -11.26 8.72
CA ALA A 283 4.64 -11.06 8.08
C ALA A 283 5.27 -9.70 8.44
N PHE A 284 4.45 -8.69 8.70
CA PHE A 284 4.89 -7.38 9.16
C PHE A 284 4.02 -6.94 10.35
N PRO A 285 4.49 -7.11 11.60
CA PRO A 285 3.80 -6.58 12.76
C PRO A 285 4.01 -5.05 12.79
N LEU A 286 3.02 -4.31 12.29
CA LEU A 286 3.10 -2.86 12.14
C LEU A 286 2.15 -2.18 13.09
N GLU A 287 2.65 -1.22 13.86
CA GLU A 287 1.80 -0.36 14.68
C GLU A 287 0.79 0.41 13.80
N LEU A 288 1.25 0.90 12.64
CA LEU A 288 0.40 1.61 11.68
C LEU A 288 -0.79 0.76 11.18
N ALA A 289 -0.62 -0.57 11.07
CA ALA A 289 -1.67 -1.46 10.55
C ALA A 289 -2.92 -1.49 11.42
N THR A 290 -2.77 -1.25 12.72
CA THR A 290 -3.86 -1.31 13.71
C THR A 290 -4.18 0.05 14.34
N ARG A 291 -3.33 1.06 14.14
CA ARG A 291 -3.48 2.42 14.70
C ARG A 291 -4.86 3.03 14.49
N TYR A 292 -5.52 2.71 13.38
CA TYR A 292 -6.81 3.28 13.00
C TYR A 292 -7.97 2.27 13.05
N ASP A 293 -7.79 1.08 13.62
CA ASP A 293 -8.82 0.02 13.62
C ASP A 293 -10.10 0.40 14.37
N SER A 294 -10.02 1.35 15.30
CA SER A 294 -11.22 1.91 15.94
C SER A 294 -12.22 2.53 14.94
N ALA A 295 -11.76 2.92 13.73
CA ALA A 295 -12.62 3.38 12.65
C ALA A 295 -13.49 2.25 12.07
N LEU A 296 -13.03 1.00 12.10
CA LEU A 296 -13.79 -0.15 11.57
C LEU A 296 -15.12 -0.31 12.31
N ALA A 297 -15.10 -0.25 13.64
CA ALA A 297 -16.32 -0.31 14.45
C ALA A 297 -17.32 0.83 14.14
N ARG A 298 -16.82 1.99 13.70
CA ARG A 298 -17.67 3.13 13.32
C ARG A 298 -18.24 2.99 11.91
N LEU A 299 -17.53 2.32 11.01
CA LEU A 299 -18.03 1.95 9.69
C LEU A 299 -19.14 0.90 9.81
N ASP A 300 -18.99 -0.06 10.73
CA ASP A 300 -19.99 -1.10 10.97
C ASP A 300 -21.27 -0.54 11.61
N THR A 301 -21.12 0.43 12.52
CA THR A 301 -22.25 1.06 13.21
C THR A 301 -22.14 2.60 13.12
N PRO A 302 -22.47 3.19 11.95
CA PRO A 302 -22.33 4.63 11.76
C PRO A 302 -23.35 5.39 12.60
N THR A 303 -22.86 6.29 13.46
CA THR A 303 -23.68 7.10 14.39
C THR A 303 -23.81 8.56 13.98
N THR A 304 -23.04 9.01 12.99
CA THR A 304 -23.09 10.38 12.45
C THR A 304 -23.26 10.35 10.93
N PRO A 305 -23.76 11.45 10.31
CA PRO A 305 -23.86 11.54 8.86
C PRO A 305 -22.52 11.34 8.13
N GLY A 306 -21.42 11.87 8.68
CA GLY A 306 -20.08 11.69 8.11
C GLY A 306 -19.64 10.22 8.10
N TRP A 307 -19.84 9.48 9.20
CA TRP A 307 -19.56 8.04 9.24
C TRP A 307 -20.50 7.22 8.36
N ALA A 308 -21.77 7.62 8.23
CA ALA A 308 -22.71 6.98 7.32
C ALA A 308 -22.28 7.13 5.86
N GLU A 309 -21.77 8.31 5.47
CA GLU A 309 -21.17 8.52 4.16
C GLU A 309 -19.91 7.66 3.95
N MET A 310 -19.00 7.62 4.92
CA MET A 310 -17.79 6.79 4.81
C MET A 310 -18.13 5.30 4.71
N ALA A 311 -19.16 4.84 5.41
CA ALA A 311 -19.67 3.48 5.29
C ALA A 311 -20.21 3.21 3.87
N MET A 312 -20.93 4.15 3.26
CA MET A 312 -21.39 4.01 1.86
C MET A 312 -20.21 3.89 0.89
N TRP A 313 -19.14 4.65 1.07
CA TRP A 313 -17.96 4.57 0.20
C TRP A 313 -17.29 3.20 0.21
N THR A 314 -17.42 2.41 1.28
CA THR A 314 -16.84 1.06 1.35
C THR A 314 -17.36 0.13 0.24
N THR A 315 -18.52 0.41 -0.36
CA THR A 315 -19.04 -0.32 -1.54
C THR A 315 -18.10 -0.26 -2.76
N VAL A 316 -17.25 0.76 -2.87
CA VAL A 316 -16.19 0.86 -3.91
C VAL A 316 -15.21 -0.32 -3.83
N LEU A 317 -14.98 -0.87 -2.63
CA LEU A 317 -14.03 -1.95 -2.41
C LEU A 317 -14.41 -3.23 -3.14
N GLU A 318 -15.69 -3.58 -3.18
CA GLU A 318 -16.15 -4.82 -3.81
C GLU A 318 -15.82 -4.83 -5.29
N GLY A 319 -16.18 -3.75 -5.99
CA GLY A 319 -15.88 -3.58 -7.42
C GLY A 319 -14.39 -3.58 -7.70
N ALA A 320 -13.61 -2.84 -6.89
CA ALA A 320 -12.16 -2.78 -7.05
C ALA A 320 -11.47 -4.12 -6.76
N THR A 321 -11.96 -4.87 -5.76
CA THR A 321 -11.47 -6.22 -5.45
C THR A 321 -11.72 -7.17 -6.61
N GLY A 322 -12.92 -7.15 -7.20
CA GLY A 322 -13.23 -7.93 -8.40
C GLY A 322 -12.29 -7.60 -9.57
N ALA A 323 -12.02 -6.31 -9.82
CA ALA A 323 -11.10 -5.89 -10.87
C ALA A 323 -9.65 -6.37 -10.61
N GLY A 324 -9.18 -6.27 -9.37
CA GLY A 324 -7.87 -6.76 -8.95
C GLY A 324 -7.70 -8.26 -9.19
N ARG A 325 -8.71 -9.06 -8.85
CA ARG A 325 -8.72 -10.50 -9.12
C ARG A 325 -8.61 -10.76 -10.62
N LEU A 326 -9.47 -10.14 -11.42
CA LEU A 326 -9.56 -10.37 -12.86
C LEU A 326 -8.24 -10.11 -13.60
N VAL A 327 -7.53 -9.03 -13.27
CA VAL A 327 -6.24 -8.71 -13.91
C VAL A 327 -5.18 -9.78 -13.60
N TRP A 328 -5.16 -10.28 -12.36
CA TRP A 328 -4.11 -11.17 -11.89
C TRP A 328 -4.39 -12.66 -12.12
N GLU A 329 -5.65 -13.06 -12.37
CA GLU A 329 -5.97 -14.45 -12.71
C GLU A 329 -5.19 -14.94 -13.94
N GLY A 330 -4.92 -14.04 -14.91
CA GLY A 330 -4.09 -14.36 -16.08
C GLY A 330 -2.60 -14.49 -15.74
N LEU A 331 -2.08 -13.60 -14.88
CA LEU A 331 -0.66 -13.54 -14.52
C LEU A 331 -0.24 -14.65 -13.56
N ALA A 332 -1.07 -14.95 -12.54
CA ALA A 332 -0.76 -15.97 -11.54
C ALA A 332 -0.68 -17.38 -12.16
N ARG A 333 -1.46 -17.64 -13.23
CA ARG A 333 -1.38 -18.90 -13.98
C ARG A 333 -0.08 -19.09 -14.76
N ALA A 334 0.65 -18.02 -15.07
CA ALA A 334 1.96 -18.12 -15.71
C ALA A 334 3.03 -18.69 -14.76
N GLY A 335 2.76 -18.67 -13.44
CA GLY A 335 3.60 -19.26 -12.40
C GLY A 335 4.75 -18.35 -11.96
N PHE A 336 4.83 -18.11 -10.65
CA PHE A 336 5.96 -17.41 -10.04
C PHE A 336 7.05 -18.40 -9.60
N SER A 337 8.30 -17.95 -9.51
CA SER A 337 9.30 -18.70 -8.75
C SER A 337 8.93 -18.71 -7.25
N PRO A 338 9.36 -19.71 -6.45
CA PRO A 338 9.12 -19.72 -5.01
C PRO A 338 9.54 -18.43 -4.31
N THR A 339 10.72 -17.90 -4.65
CA THR A 339 11.25 -16.66 -4.08
C THR A 339 10.40 -15.45 -4.47
N SER A 340 10.00 -15.37 -5.74
CA SER A 340 9.15 -14.28 -6.24
C SER A 340 7.76 -14.33 -5.60
N TYR A 341 7.20 -15.52 -5.40
CA TYR A 341 5.91 -15.71 -4.73
C TYR A 341 5.93 -15.17 -3.30
N THR A 342 6.90 -15.60 -2.49
CA THR A 342 7.01 -15.15 -1.10
C THR A 342 7.20 -13.64 -1.00
N ALA A 343 8.10 -13.07 -1.80
CA ALA A 343 8.30 -11.63 -1.82
C ALA A 343 7.05 -10.87 -2.30
N LEU A 344 6.31 -11.40 -3.29
CA LEU A 344 5.05 -10.79 -3.72
C LEU A 344 3.99 -10.78 -2.61
N VAL A 345 3.80 -11.91 -1.94
CA VAL A 345 2.83 -12.01 -0.83
C VAL A 345 3.18 -11.02 0.28
N ASP A 346 4.44 -10.97 0.68
CA ASP A 346 4.93 -10.05 1.71
C ASP A 346 4.70 -8.58 1.34
N LEU A 347 5.11 -8.18 0.14
CA LEU A 347 5.00 -6.78 -0.31
C LEU A 347 3.55 -6.33 -0.46
N SER A 348 2.70 -7.21 -0.97
CA SER A 348 1.28 -6.94 -1.15
C SER A 348 0.59 -6.82 0.21
N SER A 349 0.96 -7.68 1.15
CA SER A 349 0.45 -7.63 2.53
C SER A 349 0.85 -6.31 3.20
N ALA A 350 2.12 -5.92 3.10
CA ALA A 350 2.60 -4.63 3.60
C ALA A 350 1.86 -3.45 2.96
N TYR A 351 1.66 -3.47 1.63
CA TYR A 351 0.91 -2.45 0.90
C TYR A 351 -0.53 -2.33 1.39
N LEU A 352 -1.22 -3.45 1.63
CA LEU A 352 -2.58 -3.45 2.20
C LEU A 352 -2.62 -2.80 3.58
N MET A 353 -1.65 -3.07 4.46
CA MET A 353 -1.63 -2.49 5.81
C MET A 353 -1.49 -0.96 5.76
N VAL A 354 -0.60 -0.45 4.92
CA VAL A 354 -0.36 0.99 4.85
C VAL A 354 -1.46 1.74 4.09
N SER A 355 -2.07 1.12 3.08
CA SER A 355 -3.21 1.70 2.38
C SER A 355 -4.48 1.70 3.25
N LYS A 356 -4.72 0.63 4.04
CA LYS A 356 -5.74 0.61 5.10
C LYS A 356 -5.57 1.79 6.04
N ALA A 357 -4.36 2.02 6.55
CA ALA A 357 -4.11 3.10 7.47
C ALA A 357 -4.40 4.49 6.86
N ALA A 358 -4.01 4.73 5.61
CA ALA A 358 -4.32 5.98 4.93
C ALA A 358 -5.83 6.16 4.67
N VAL A 359 -6.54 5.11 4.28
CA VAL A 359 -8.01 5.14 4.11
C VAL A 359 -8.68 5.48 5.43
N LEU A 360 -8.41 4.71 6.49
CA LEU A 360 -9.07 4.88 7.78
C LEU A 360 -8.73 6.22 8.44
N ALA A 361 -7.48 6.68 8.32
CA ALA A 361 -7.10 8.02 8.79
C ALA A 361 -7.86 9.13 8.04
N SER A 362 -8.02 9.00 6.72
CA SER A 362 -8.73 9.99 5.90
C SER A 362 -10.24 10.01 6.20
N MET A 363 -10.86 8.83 6.33
CA MET A 363 -12.25 8.69 6.74
C MET A 363 -12.50 9.30 8.11
N THR A 364 -11.64 9.01 9.09
CA THR A 364 -11.76 9.54 10.46
C THR A 364 -11.59 11.06 10.47
N ALA A 365 -10.57 11.58 9.77
CA ALA A 365 -10.32 13.02 9.69
C ALA A 365 -11.54 13.78 9.15
N TYR A 366 -12.18 13.26 8.11
CA TYR A 366 -13.39 13.88 7.55
C TYR A 366 -14.60 13.69 8.47
N ALA A 367 -14.91 12.45 8.85
CA ALA A 367 -16.14 12.12 9.55
C ALA A 367 -16.23 12.74 10.96
N ASP A 368 -15.08 12.95 11.61
CA ASP A 368 -14.99 13.59 12.92
C ASP A 368 -14.61 15.08 12.84
N GLY A 369 -14.26 15.59 11.66
CA GLY A 369 -13.71 16.94 11.51
C GLY A 369 -12.34 17.13 12.19
N ASP A 370 -11.55 16.06 12.35
CA ASP A 370 -10.22 16.12 12.96
C ASP A 370 -9.17 16.55 11.93
N ALA A 371 -8.92 17.86 11.87
CA ALA A 371 -7.92 18.42 10.98
C ALA A 371 -6.47 18.09 11.39
N THR A 372 -6.20 17.72 12.64
CA THR A 372 -4.85 17.28 13.04
C THR A 372 -4.57 15.91 12.43
N LEU A 373 -5.51 14.99 12.57
CA LEU A 373 -5.45 13.69 11.91
C LEU A 373 -5.47 13.83 10.39
N GLY A 374 -6.27 14.76 9.85
CA GLY A 374 -6.29 15.07 8.42
C GLY A 374 -4.92 15.42 7.87
N ARG A 375 -4.12 16.22 8.59
CA ARG A 375 -2.75 16.55 8.17
C ARG A 375 -1.82 15.32 8.15
N SER A 376 -1.98 14.40 9.10
CA SER A 376 -1.26 13.12 9.08
C SER A 376 -1.74 12.23 7.93
N ALA A 377 -3.05 12.18 7.66
CA ALA A 377 -3.62 11.45 6.54
C ALA A 377 -3.09 11.97 5.19
N LEU A 378 -3.04 13.29 4.99
CA LEU A 378 -2.48 13.88 3.76
C LEU A 378 -0.99 13.54 3.57
N ARG A 379 -0.19 13.48 4.65
CA ARG A 379 1.22 13.04 4.59
C ARG A 379 1.35 11.56 4.24
N LEU A 380 0.49 10.71 4.82
CA LEU A 380 0.40 9.29 4.47
C LEU A 380 0.03 9.11 2.98
N GLN A 381 -0.97 9.85 2.51
CA GLN A 381 -1.37 9.85 1.10
C GLN A 381 -0.24 10.29 0.19
N ALA A 382 0.49 11.36 0.53
CA ALA A 382 1.67 11.79 -0.22
C ALA A 382 2.70 10.66 -0.31
N GLY A 383 2.92 9.95 0.79
CA GLY A 383 3.78 8.77 0.81
C GLY A 383 3.31 7.66 -0.14
N LEU A 384 2.03 7.29 -0.08
CA LEU A 384 1.46 6.26 -0.94
C LEU A 384 1.50 6.62 -2.42
N TRP A 385 1.20 7.87 -2.77
CA TRP A 385 1.29 8.36 -4.15
C TRP A 385 2.73 8.34 -4.64
N MET A 386 3.68 8.77 -3.80
CA MET A 386 5.08 8.75 -4.20
C MET A 386 5.59 7.33 -4.39
N TRP A 387 5.24 6.42 -3.47
CA TRP A 387 5.62 5.00 -3.54
C TRP A 387 5.05 4.32 -4.79
N SER A 388 3.73 4.45 -5.01
CA SER A 388 3.03 3.85 -6.15
C SER A 388 3.52 4.43 -7.48
N GLY A 389 3.70 5.74 -7.55
CA GLY A 389 4.20 6.43 -8.74
C GLY A 389 5.61 6.01 -9.13
N ALA A 390 6.51 5.94 -8.15
CA ALA A 390 7.87 5.46 -8.37
C ALA A 390 7.88 3.99 -8.79
N TYR A 391 7.00 3.17 -8.20
CA TYR A 391 6.83 1.77 -8.59
C TYR A 391 6.43 1.59 -10.06
N PHE A 392 5.43 2.33 -10.55
CA PHE A 392 5.09 2.30 -11.98
C PHE A 392 6.24 2.80 -12.87
N ALA A 393 6.97 3.82 -12.42
CA ALA A 393 8.17 4.30 -13.13
C ALA A 393 9.30 3.24 -13.17
N GLY A 394 9.38 2.39 -12.15
CA GLY A 394 10.28 1.23 -12.07
C GLY A 394 9.90 0.11 -13.04
N LEU A 395 8.61 -0.22 -13.11
CA LEU A 395 8.08 -1.21 -14.07
C LEU A 395 8.40 -0.82 -15.52
N ALA A 396 8.28 0.47 -15.84
CA ALA A 396 8.57 1.02 -17.16
C ALA A 396 10.06 1.40 -17.37
N SER A 397 10.93 1.09 -16.40
CA SER A 397 12.34 1.49 -16.44
C SER A 397 13.10 0.81 -17.58
N GLY A 398 14.08 1.51 -18.15
CA GLY A 398 15.09 0.95 -19.06
C GLY A 398 16.33 0.41 -18.34
N ALA A 399 16.34 0.38 -16.99
CA ALA A 399 17.47 -0.14 -16.21
C ALA A 399 17.69 -1.64 -16.50
N ALA A 400 18.96 -2.07 -16.51
CA ALA A 400 19.32 -3.46 -16.75
C ALA A 400 18.69 -4.40 -15.70
N PRO A 401 18.38 -5.66 -16.06
CA PRO A 401 17.89 -6.66 -15.10
C PRO A 401 18.85 -6.80 -13.90
N GLY A 402 18.29 -6.92 -12.70
CA GLY A 402 19.05 -7.03 -11.46
C GLY A 402 19.61 -5.71 -10.92
N THR A 403 19.20 -4.56 -11.48
CA THR A 403 19.55 -3.23 -10.92
C THR A 403 18.86 -3.03 -9.56
N MET A 404 19.49 -3.50 -8.49
CA MET A 404 18.93 -3.52 -7.14
C MET A 404 19.81 -2.78 -6.13
N PRO A 405 19.20 -2.11 -5.14
CA PRO A 405 19.91 -1.55 -4.00
C PRO A 405 20.38 -2.66 -3.05
N THR A 406 21.46 -2.40 -2.32
CA THR A 406 22.09 -3.39 -1.43
C THR A 406 22.42 -2.79 -0.06
N ILE A 407 22.35 -3.62 0.98
CA ILE A 407 22.93 -3.33 2.30
C ILE A 407 24.27 -4.04 2.40
N ALA A 408 25.31 -3.34 2.84
CA ALA A 408 26.60 -3.93 3.19
C ALA A 408 26.84 -3.79 4.69
N VAL A 409 27.35 -4.86 5.30
CA VAL A 409 27.75 -4.92 6.71
C VAL A 409 29.24 -5.24 6.75
N THR A 410 30.05 -4.32 7.28
CA THR A 410 31.51 -4.45 7.36
C THR A 410 32.01 -4.39 8.80
#